data_AF-A0A3B8Y3H4-F1
#
_entry.id   AF-A0A3B8Y3H4-F1
#
_cell.length_a   1.000
_cell.length_b   1.000
_cell.length_c   1.000
_cell.angle_alpha   90.00
_cell.angle_beta   90.00
_cell.angle_gamma   90.00
#
_symmetry.space_group_name_H-M   'P 1'
#
loop_
_entity.id
_entity.type
_entity.pdbx_description
1 polymer ?
#
loop_
_entity_poly.entity_id
_entity_poly.type
_entity_poly.pdbx_seq_one_letter_code
_entity_poly.pdbx_strand_id
1 'polypeptide(L)'
;MNKFPWLLFHPNIPKPLHGLAPRLIKGQKWWDMTKKEAKAQLNQHCWACGVHKYDALYHQWLEAHECYSINYGNGRVEYKGTCALCHACHNYIHDGRMQMIVGSPDFSHQKYLDIIKGSDAKMSHRPNLVHTRS
;
A
#
# COMPACT_ATOMS: atom_id res chain seq x y z
N MET A 1 10.64 -15.11 4.79
CA MET A 1 9.23 -14.67 4.83
C MET A 1 8.83 -14.16 3.46
N ASN A 2 7.66 -14.55 2.95
CA ASN A 2 7.19 -14.08 1.65
C ASN A 2 6.86 -12.58 1.75
N LYS A 3 7.52 -11.77 0.93
CA LYS A 3 7.27 -10.34 0.77
C LYS A 3 6.93 -10.06 -0.68
N PHE A 4 6.16 -9.00 -0.90
CA PHE A 4 5.62 -8.60 -2.18
C PHE A 4 6.03 -7.14 -2.47
N PRO A 5 7.32 -6.86 -2.75
CA PRO A 5 7.80 -5.49 -2.93
C PRO A 5 7.09 -4.74 -4.06
N TRP A 6 6.56 -5.46 -5.05
CA TRP A 6 5.83 -4.87 -6.16
C TRP A 6 4.53 -4.17 -5.76
N LEU A 7 4.00 -4.42 -4.56
CA LEU A 7 2.88 -3.64 -4.01
C LEU A 7 3.23 -2.15 -3.93
N LEU A 8 4.51 -1.79 -3.80
CA LEU A 8 4.96 -0.40 -3.80
C LEU A 8 4.81 0.31 -5.16
N PHE A 9 4.59 -0.44 -6.24
CA PHE A 9 4.33 0.10 -7.59
C PHE A 9 2.84 0.17 -7.92
N HIS A 10 1.95 -0.02 -6.95
CA HIS A 10 0.52 0.10 -7.22
C HIS A 10 0.18 1.51 -7.71
N PRO A 11 -0.58 1.62 -8.82
CA PRO A 11 -0.94 2.91 -9.36
C PRO A 11 -1.93 3.63 -8.44
N ASN A 12 -1.87 4.96 -8.47
CA ASN A 12 -2.90 5.78 -7.86
C ASN A 12 -4.27 5.50 -8.50
N ILE A 13 -5.32 5.52 -7.67
CA ILE A 13 -6.70 5.32 -8.15
C ILE A 13 -7.05 6.42 -9.16
N PRO A 14 -7.64 6.06 -10.33
CA PRO A 14 -8.07 7.04 -11.31
C PRO A 14 -9.05 8.04 -10.68
N LYS A 15 -8.89 9.34 -11.01
CA LYS A 15 -9.69 10.44 -10.44
C LYS A 15 -11.21 10.18 -10.44
N PRO A 16 -11.82 9.63 -11.52
CA PRO A 16 -13.27 9.37 -11.52
C PRO A 16 -13.76 8.39 -10.45
N LEU A 17 -12.86 7.58 -9.87
CA LEU A 17 -13.19 6.60 -8.83
C LEU A 17 -12.83 7.08 -7.42
N HIS A 18 -12.34 8.31 -7.27
CA HIS A 18 -12.11 8.89 -5.96
C HIS A 18 -13.43 8.96 -5.19
N GLY A 19 -13.47 8.36 -3.99
CA GLY A 19 -14.69 8.25 -3.19
C GLY A 19 -15.56 7.02 -3.48
N LEU A 20 -15.17 6.12 -4.40
CA LEU A 20 -15.90 4.89 -4.72
C LEU A 20 -15.16 3.62 -4.28
N ALA A 21 -14.56 3.67 -3.09
CA ALA A 21 -13.82 2.54 -2.55
C ALA A 21 -14.74 1.35 -2.17
N PRO A 22 -14.34 0.09 -2.39
CA PRO A 22 -15.03 -1.12 -1.93
C PRO A 22 -15.47 -1.05 -0.46
N ARG A 23 -14.64 -0.50 0.43
CA ARG A 23 -15.01 -0.31 1.85
C ARG A 23 -16.27 0.53 2.07
N LEU A 24 -16.56 1.47 1.15
CA LEU A 24 -17.77 2.30 1.19
C LEU A 24 -18.97 1.52 0.64
N ILE A 25 -18.76 0.83 -0.48
CA ILE A 25 -19.82 0.07 -1.17
C ILE A 25 -20.29 -1.13 -0.33
N LYS A 26 -19.36 -1.87 0.28
CA LYS A 26 -19.64 -3.09 1.07
C LYS A 26 -19.88 -2.82 2.55
N GLY A 27 -19.59 -1.60 3.00
CA GLY A 27 -19.81 -1.15 4.37
C GLY A 27 -18.75 -1.59 5.39
N GLN A 28 -18.85 -0.98 6.57
CA GLN A 28 -17.84 -1.04 7.62
C GLN A 28 -17.61 -2.46 8.18
N LYS A 29 -18.68 -3.25 8.37
CA LYS A 29 -18.57 -4.62 8.89
C LYS A 29 -17.71 -5.51 7.99
N TRP A 30 -17.92 -5.43 6.68
CA TRP A 30 -17.10 -6.13 5.70
C TRP A 30 -15.64 -5.66 5.76
N TRP A 31 -15.45 -4.34 5.87
CA TRP A 31 -14.11 -3.75 5.91
C TRP A 31 -13.33 -4.18 7.16
N ASP A 32 -13.95 -4.22 8.34
CA ASP A 32 -13.28 -4.63 9.57
C ASP A 32 -12.83 -6.09 9.54
N MET A 33 -13.65 -6.99 8.97
CA MET A 33 -13.26 -8.39 8.75
C MET A 33 -12.09 -8.49 7.75
N THR A 34 -12.21 -7.82 6.60
CA THR A 34 -11.19 -7.82 5.55
C THR A 34 -9.83 -7.31 6.06
N LYS A 35 -9.82 -6.25 6.86
CA LYS A 35 -8.61 -5.72 7.50
C LYS A 35 -7.97 -6.76 8.44
N LYS A 36 -8.79 -7.43 9.26
CA LYS A 36 -8.30 -8.43 10.23
C LYS A 36 -7.67 -9.61 9.50
N GLU A 37 -8.31 -10.09 8.45
CA GLU A 37 -7.82 -11.19 7.61
C GLU A 37 -6.50 -10.81 6.94
N ALA A 38 -6.43 -9.65 6.27
CA ALA A 38 -5.21 -9.21 5.60
C ALA A 38 -4.00 -9.12 6.55
N LYS A 39 -4.21 -8.62 7.77
CA LYS A 39 -3.16 -8.56 8.79
C LYS A 39 -2.72 -9.93 9.29
N ALA A 40 -3.65 -10.88 9.39
CA ALA A 40 -3.37 -12.24 9.88
C ALA A 40 -2.62 -13.10 8.84
N GLN A 41 -2.88 -12.90 7.54
CA GLN A 41 -2.32 -13.73 6.47
C GLN A 41 -0.79 -13.82 6.47
N LEU A 42 -0.10 -12.73 6.81
CA LEU A 42 1.36 -12.70 6.95
C LEU A 42 1.78 -12.46 8.41
N ASN A 43 1.06 -13.06 9.36
CA ASN A 43 1.39 -13.02 10.78
C ASN A 43 1.75 -11.60 11.28
N GLN A 44 0.93 -10.58 10.98
CA GLN A 44 1.15 -9.20 11.38
C GLN A 44 2.44 -8.54 10.83
N HIS A 45 2.98 -9.02 9.72
CA HIS A 45 4.06 -8.35 9.00
C HIS A 45 3.54 -7.61 7.75
N CYS A 46 4.21 -6.51 7.43
CA CYS A 46 3.96 -5.75 6.22
C CYS A 46 4.14 -6.62 4.97
N TRP A 47 3.15 -6.63 4.09
CA TRP A 47 3.18 -7.43 2.87
C TRP A 47 4.25 -6.96 1.89
N ALA A 48 4.57 -5.67 1.86
CA ALA A 48 5.58 -5.13 0.95
C ALA A 48 7.02 -5.39 1.45
N CYS A 49 7.32 -5.03 2.70
CA CYS A 49 8.70 -5.05 3.22
C CYS A 49 9.00 -6.15 4.23
N GLY A 50 7.98 -6.85 4.73
CA GLY A 50 8.14 -7.93 5.70
C GLY A 50 8.45 -7.48 7.13
N VAL A 51 8.40 -6.18 7.46
CA VAL A 51 8.58 -5.74 8.86
C VAL A 51 7.39 -6.15 9.73
N HIS A 52 7.63 -6.67 10.93
CA HIS A 52 6.54 -6.94 11.87
C HIS A 52 5.93 -5.64 12.39
N LYS A 53 4.65 -5.66 12.78
CA LYS A 53 3.96 -4.44 13.25
C LYS A 53 4.66 -3.76 14.43
N TYR A 54 5.31 -4.49 15.34
CA TYR A 54 5.98 -3.90 16.50
C TYR A 54 7.33 -3.25 16.15
N ASP A 55 7.91 -3.61 15.01
CA ASP A 55 9.17 -3.06 14.50
C ASP A 55 8.93 -2.03 13.39
N ALA A 56 7.66 -1.73 13.08
CA ALA A 56 7.28 -0.80 12.03
C ALA A 56 7.56 0.65 12.42
N LEU A 57 8.05 1.43 11.46
CA LEU A 57 8.29 2.86 11.62
C LEU A 57 6.95 3.61 11.83
N TYR A 58 6.94 4.54 12.80
CA TYR A 58 5.83 5.40 13.23
C TYR A 58 4.70 4.74 14.01
N HIS A 59 4.20 3.59 13.58
CA HIS A 59 3.03 2.95 14.19
C HIS A 59 3.28 1.49 14.52
N GLN A 60 2.76 1.02 15.66
CA GLN A 60 2.81 -0.39 16.06
C GLN A 60 1.65 -1.23 15.48
N TRP A 61 1.07 -0.78 14.37
CA TRP A 61 -0.01 -1.48 13.66
C TRP A 61 0.21 -1.41 12.15
N LEU A 62 -0.42 -2.35 11.43
CA LEU A 62 -0.50 -2.31 9.98
C LEU A 62 -1.76 -1.59 9.51
N GLU A 63 -1.64 -0.90 8.39
CA GLU A 63 -2.70 -0.21 7.67
C GLU A 63 -3.13 -1.08 6.49
N ALA A 64 -4.43 -1.15 6.24
CA ALA A 64 -4.94 -1.97 5.14
C ALA A 64 -5.06 -1.12 3.88
N HIS A 65 -4.59 -1.67 2.76
CA HIS A 65 -4.59 -1.02 1.46
C HIS A 65 -5.35 -1.87 0.44
N GLU A 66 -6.32 -1.26 -0.24
CA GLU A 66 -7.11 -1.89 -1.29
C GLU A 66 -6.26 -2.02 -2.57
N CYS A 67 -6.15 -3.23 -3.10
CA CYS A 67 -5.37 -3.56 -4.30
C CYS A 67 -6.27 -3.61 -5.52
N TYR A 68 -5.84 -3.00 -6.64
CA TYR A 68 -6.63 -2.94 -7.86
C TYR A 68 -5.80 -3.31 -9.09
N SER A 69 -6.45 -3.93 -10.08
CA SER A 69 -5.95 -3.92 -11.44
C SER A 69 -6.69 -2.85 -12.24
N ILE A 70 -5.95 -2.05 -13.01
CA ILE A 70 -6.49 -0.98 -13.85
C ILE A 70 -6.20 -1.32 -15.31
N ASN A 71 -7.26 -1.42 -16.12
CA ASN A 71 -7.16 -1.48 -17.57
C ASN A 71 -7.61 -0.14 -18.14
N TYR A 72 -6.65 0.69 -18.55
CA TYR A 72 -6.93 1.98 -19.15
C TYR A 72 -7.51 1.88 -20.56
N GLY A 73 -7.23 0.81 -21.30
CA GLY A 73 -7.72 0.62 -22.67
C GLY A 73 -9.24 0.46 -22.76
N ASN A 74 -9.86 -0.14 -21.74
CA ASN A 74 -11.32 -0.27 -21.65
C ASN A 74 -11.96 0.47 -20.47
N GLY A 75 -11.18 1.28 -19.74
CA GLY A 75 -11.66 2.07 -18.61
C GLY A 75 -12.13 1.24 -17.40
N ARG A 76 -11.64 0.00 -17.22
CA ARG A 76 -12.07 -0.89 -16.14
C ARG A 76 -11.09 -0.90 -14.97
N VAL A 77 -11.62 -0.77 -13.76
CA VAL A 77 -10.89 -0.99 -12.50
C VAL A 77 -11.53 -2.16 -11.76
N GLU A 78 -10.71 -3.08 -11.28
CA GLU A 78 -11.17 -4.26 -10.56
C GLU A 78 -10.43 -4.37 -9.22
N TYR A 79 -11.19 -4.49 -8.14
CA TYR A 79 -10.65 -4.77 -6.82
C TYR A 79 -10.14 -6.22 -6.75
N LYS A 80 -8.88 -6.39 -6.40
CA LYS A 80 -8.18 -7.70 -6.35
C LYS A 80 -7.99 -8.24 -4.94
N GLY A 81 -8.23 -7.42 -3.92
CA GLY A 81 -8.06 -7.81 -2.53
C GLY A 81 -7.51 -6.69 -1.68
N THR A 82 -7.18 -7.00 -0.43
CA THR A 82 -6.61 -6.05 0.53
C THR A 82 -5.31 -6.60 1.07
N CYS A 83 -4.27 -5.77 1.10
CA CYS A 83 -2.99 -6.10 1.73
C CYS A 83 -2.80 -5.31 3.03
N ALA A 84 -1.92 -5.78 3.91
CA ALA A 84 -1.56 -5.09 5.14
C ALA A 84 -0.15 -4.52 5.05
N LEU A 85 -0.02 -3.20 5.24
CA LEU A 85 1.22 -2.45 5.05
C LEU A 85 1.60 -1.71 6.33
N CYS A 86 2.90 -1.51 6.57
CA CYS A 86 3.33 -0.56 7.59
C CYS A 86 3.09 0.89 7.11
N HIS A 87 3.04 1.84 8.05
CA HIS A 87 2.76 3.25 7.74
C HIS A 87 3.69 3.81 6.66
N ALA A 88 4.98 3.48 6.71
CA ALA A 88 5.95 3.93 5.71
C ALA A 88 5.63 3.40 4.30
N CYS A 89 5.42 2.08 4.16
CA CYS A 89 5.09 1.48 2.85
C CYS A 89 3.72 1.95 2.33
N HIS A 90 2.74 2.17 3.21
CA HIS A 90 1.43 2.65 2.81
C HIS A 90 1.47 4.09 2.28
N ASN A 91 2.23 4.97 2.93
CA ASN A 91 2.41 6.34 2.43
C ASN A 91 3.26 6.39 1.17
N TYR A 92 4.22 5.48 1.01
CA TYR A 92 5.04 5.40 -0.22
C TYR A 92 4.20 5.12 -1.47
N ILE A 93 3.22 4.21 -1.39
CA ILE A 93 2.28 3.96 -2.51
C ILE A 93 1.41 5.20 -2.80
N HIS A 94 1.24 6.07 -1.80
CA HIS A 94 0.52 7.33 -1.91
C HIS A 94 1.48 8.53 -2.01
N ASP A 95 2.63 8.37 -2.66
CA ASP A 95 3.66 9.41 -2.81
C ASP A 95 3.12 10.74 -3.36
N GLY A 96 2.24 10.71 -4.36
CA GLY A 96 1.60 11.89 -4.92
C GLY A 96 0.75 12.65 -3.88
N ARG A 97 0.03 11.92 -3.00
CA ARG A 97 -0.66 12.56 -1.86
C ARG A 97 0.35 13.09 -0.84
N MET A 98 1.41 12.33 -0.60
CA MET A 98 2.46 12.69 0.37
C MET A 98 3.10 14.02 0.00
N GLN A 99 3.47 14.21 -1.28
CA GLN A 99 4.03 15.46 -1.82
C GLN A 99 3.12 16.67 -1.58
N MET A 100 1.81 16.50 -1.63
CA MET A 100 0.85 17.59 -1.40
C MET A 100 0.69 18.01 0.07
N ILE A 101 1.06 17.14 1.02
CA ILE A 101 0.88 17.39 2.45
C ILE A 101 2.21 17.62 3.21
N VAL A 102 3.36 17.48 2.55
CA VAL A 102 4.67 17.76 3.18
C VAL A 102 4.71 19.20 3.68
N GLY A 103 5.10 19.37 4.94
CA GLY A 103 5.18 20.70 5.59
C GLY A 103 3.88 21.12 6.28
N SER A 104 2.82 20.32 6.16
CA SER A 104 1.64 20.45 7.01
C SER A 104 1.96 20.10 8.49
N PRO A 105 1.17 20.59 9.46
CA PRO A 105 1.35 20.24 10.87
C PRO A 105 1.39 18.72 11.14
N ASP A 106 0.66 17.95 10.34
CA ASP A 106 0.52 16.50 10.51
C ASP A 106 1.54 15.69 9.70
N PHE A 107 2.35 16.34 8.87
CA PHE A 107 3.31 15.66 8.00
C PHE A 107 4.59 16.47 7.76
N SER A 108 5.59 16.22 8.60
CA SER A 108 6.89 16.90 8.53
C SER A 108 7.70 16.53 7.29
N HIS A 109 8.60 17.42 6.88
CA HIS A 109 9.57 17.14 5.82
C HIS A 109 10.49 15.96 6.18
N GLN A 110 10.88 15.82 7.45
CA GLN A 110 11.69 14.69 7.89
C GLN A 110 10.97 13.35 7.68
N LYS A 111 9.68 13.29 8.01
CA LYS A 111 8.85 12.10 7.80
C LYS A 111 8.78 11.69 6.32
N TYR A 112 8.66 12.68 5.42
CA TYR A 112 8.74 12.44 3.97
C TYR A 112 10.07 11.77 3.58
N LEU A 113 11.20 12.34 4.02
CA LEU A 113 12.53 11.83 3.69
C LEU A 113 12.78 10.42 4.23
N ASP A 114 12.36 10.14 5.46
CA ASP A 114 12.48 8.82 6.09
C ASP A 114 11.73 7.75 5.29
N ILE A 115 10.52 8.07 4.82
CA ILE A 115 9.66 7.17 4.05
C ILE A 115 10.27 6.87 2.68
N ILE A 116 10.72 7.91 1.95
CA ILE A 116 11.33 7.74 0.62
C ILE A 116 12.62 6.91 0.73
N LYS A 117 13.58 7.36 1.56
CA LYS A 117 14.88 6.66 1.73
C LYS A 117 14.68 5.22 2.20
N GLY A 118 13.82 5.02 3.18
CA GLY A 118 13.57 3.71 3.78
C GLY A 118 12.84 2.75 2.83
N SER A 119 12.07 3.24 1.86
CA SER A 119 11.33 2.41 0.90
C SER A 119 12.15 2.10 -0.35
N ASP A 120 12.93 3.06 -0.85
CA ASP A 120 13.84 2.85 -1.99
C ASP A 120 14.88 1.76 -1.68
N ALA A 121 15.45 1.78 -0.46
CA ALA A 121 16.37 0.74 0.01
C ALA A 121 15.74 -0.67 0.01
N LYS A 122 14.42 -0.79 0.10
CA LYS A 122 13.69 -2.07 0.13
C LYS A 122 13.29 -2.58 -1.26
N MET A 123 13.26 -1.70 -2.26
CA MET A 123 12.94 -2.04 -3.66
C MET A 123 14.14 -2.52 -4.47
N SER A 124 15.36 -2.31 -4.01
CA SER A 124 16.62 -2.68 -4.68
C SER A 124 16.86 -4.19 -4.83
N HIS A 125 15.99 -5.04 -4.27
CA HIS A 125 15.99 -6.50 -4.47
C HIS A 125 14.79 -6.93 -5.32
N ARG A 126 14.83 -6.65 -6.63
CA ARG A 126 13.88 -7.23 -7.59
C ARG A 126 14.24 -8.71 -7.83
N PRO A 127 13.35 -9.69 -7.59
CA PRO A 127 13.44 -10.93 -8.35
C PRO A 127 13.15 -10.59 -9.82
N ASN A 128 14.02 -11.05 -10.72
CA ASN A 128 13.90 -10.83 -12.16
C ASN A 128 12.49 -11.21 -12.65
N LEU A 129 11.65 -10.20 -12.93
CA LEU A 129 10.43 -10.38 -13.70
C LEU A 129 10.86 -10.56 -15.16
N VAL A 130 11.12 -11.81 -15.52
CA VAL A 130 11.26 -12.22 -16.92
C VAL A 130 9.92 -11.97 -17.59
N HIS A 131 9.85 -10.96 -18.45
CA HIS A 131 8.74 -10.79 -19.39
C HIS A 131 8.74 -11.98 -20.35
N THR A 132 7.95 -13.00 -20.06
CA THR A 132 7.51 -13.93 -21.12
C THR A 132 6.48 -13.18 -21.96
N ARG A 133 6.94 -12.65 -23.09
CA ARG A 133 6.05 -12.29 -24.19
C ARG A 133 5.50 -13.59 -24.76
N SER A 134 4.18 -13.70 -24.83
CA SER A 134 3.44 -14.66 -25.66
C SER A 134 2.43 -13.87 -26.46
#